data_AF-A0A5D3BA60-F1
#
_entry.id   AF-A0A5D3BA60-F1
#
_cell.length_a   1.000
_cell.length_b   1.000
_cell.length_c   1.000
_cell.angle_alpha   90.00
_cell.angle_beta   90.00
_cell.angle_gamma   90.00
#
_symmetry.space_group_name_H-M   'P 1'
#
loop_
_entity.id
_entity.type
_entity.pdbx_description
1 polymer ?
#
loop_
_entity_poly.entity_id
_entity_poly.type
_entity_poly.pdbx_seq_one_letter_code
_entity_poly.pdbx_strand_id
1 'polypeptide(L)'
;MPLRLDSTNYVLWKYQVSSILKSHSLFGHIDNYLPCPPKFYLHRLLEPPLKPIPSIFNGSPVTILSSSTAGTTPETNPKHLQWLSRDQALITLINTTLSPSALAHVVGSTSSKSLWFSLEKRYSSNTISNILDLISALYTIKKNTSKTIEQYTS
;
A
#
# COMPACT_ATOMS: atom_id res chain seq x y z
N MET A 1 -25.47 -2.80 -3.84
CA MET A 1 -24.52 -2.49 -4.92
C MET A 1 -23.14 -2.96 -4.49
N PRO A 2 -22.59 -4.06 -5.03
CA PRO A 2 -21.28 -4.50 -4.56
C PRO A 2 -20.21 -3.58 -5.15
N LEU A 3 -19.39 -2.99 -4.29
CA LEU A 3 -18.12 -2.29 -4.57
C LEU A 3 -17.06 -3.24 -5.16
N ARG A 4 -17.46 -4.24 -5.95
CA ARG A 4 -16.56 -5.26 -6.49
C ARG A 4 -15.87 -4.73 -7.73
N LEU A 5 -14.55 -4.67 -7.69
CA LEU A 5 -13.75 -4.34 -8.85
C LEU A 5 -13.95 -5.39 -9.94
N ASP A 6 -14.36 -4.94 -11.12
CA ASP A 6 -14.41 -5.72 -12.35
C ASP A 6 -13.68 -4.94 -13.46
N SER A 7 -13.33 -5.63 -14.55
CA SER A 7 -12.63 -5.13 -15.74
C SER A 7 -13.22 -3.85 -16.35
N THR A 8 -14.52 -3.61 -16.15
CA THR A 8 -15.26 -2.47 -16.68
C THR A 8 -15.49 -1.34 -15.68
N ASN A 9 -15.26 -1.59 -14.38
CA ASN A 9 -15.66 -0.69 -13.29
C ASN A 9 -14.45 -0.01 -12.60
N TYR A 10 -13.27 -0.07 -13.18
CA TYR A 10 -12.06 0.41 -12.52
C TYR A 10 -12.11 1.89 -12.13
N VAL A 11 -12.63 2.77 -13.00
CA VAL A 11 -12.66 4.22 -12.74
C VAL A 11 -13.55 4.56 -11.54
N LEU A 12 -14.76 4.02 -11.50
CA LEU A 12 -15.72 4.25 -10.42
C LEU A 12 -15.28 3.55 -9.13
N TRP A 13 -14.77 2.32 -9.21
CA TRP A 13 -14.17 1.62 -8.07
C TRP A 13 -13.01 2.42 -7.47
N LYS A 14 -12.07 2.90 -8.30
CA LYS A 14 -10.91 3.69 -7.86
C LYS A 14 -11.37 4.94 -7.13
N TYR A 15 -12.38 5.64 -7.66
CA TYR A 15 -12.95 6.82 -7.03
C TYR A 15 -13.56 6.49 -5.66
N GLN A 16 -14.42 5.47 -5.58
CA GLN A 16 -15.09 5.06 -4.34
C GLN A 16 -14.11 4.57 -3.27
N VAL A 17 -13.19 3.67 -3.64
CA VAL A 17 -12.19 3.15 -2.71
C VAL A 17 -11.23 4.24 -2.28
N SER A 18 -10.77 5.12 -3.19
CA SER A 18 -9.93 6.26 -2.79
C SER A 18 -10.66 7.17 -1.80
N SER A 19 -11.97 7.40 -1.97
CA SER A 19 -12.78 8.19 -1.04
C SER A 19 -12.84 7.56 0.35
N ILE A 20 -13.07 6.24 0.42
CA ILE A 20 -13.09 5.47 1.69
C ILE A 20 -11.72 5.51 2.36
N LEU A 21 -10.65 5.31 1.60
CA LEU A 21 -9.28 5.32 2.14
C LEU A 21 -8.88 6.72 2.66
N LYS A 22 -9.33 7.78 2.00
CA LYS A 22 -9.13 9.16 2.44
C LYS A 22 -9.93 9.45 3.72
N SER A 23 -11.19 9.02 3.81
CA SER A 23 -12.00 9.25 5.02
C SER A 23 -11.43 8.55 6.25
N HIS A 24 -10.79 7.39 6.08
CA HIS A 24 -10.14 6.66 7.18
C HIS A 24 -8.67 7.05 7.42
N SER A 25 -8.15 8.10 6.77
CA SER A 25 -6.72 8.50 6.83
C SER A 25 -5.74 7.37 6.48
N LEU A 26 -6.18 6.38 5.72
CA LEU A 26 -5.36 5.23 5.33
C LEU A 26 -4.64 5.47 4.00
N PHE A 27 -5.12 6.40 3.17
CA PHE A 27 -4.52 6.75 1.88
C PHE A 27 -3.05 7.19 1.99
N GLY A 28 -2.62 7.71 3.14
CA GLY A 28 -1.22 8.07 3.41
C GLY A 28 -0.22 6.90 3.34
N HIS A 29 -0.69 5.65 3.46
CA HIS A 29 0.15 4.44 3.27
C HIS A 29 0.42 4.15 1.78
N ILE A 30 -0.41 4.68 0.88
CA ILE A 30 -0.31 4.48 -0.58
C ILE A 30 0.51 5.63 -1.21
N ASP A 31 0.31 6.86 -0.73
CA ASP A 31 0.86 8.10 -1.32
C ASP A 31 2.25 8.51 -0.80
N ASN A 32 2.99 7.58 -0.17
CA ASN A 32 4.30 7.80 0.47
C ASN A 32 4.35 8.79 1.65
N TYR A 33 3.22 9.38 2.09
CA TYR A 33 3.20 10.30 3.22
C TYR A 33 3.52 9.63 4.58
N LEU A 34 3.34 8.31 4.69
CA LEU A 34 3.66 7.54 5.90
C LEU A 34 4.71 6.45 5.57
N PRO A 35 6.01 6.79 5.52
CA PRO A 35 7.05 5.79 5.35
C PRO A 35 7.01 4.77 6.50
N CYS A 36 7.22 3.49 6.18
CA CYS A 36 7.29 2.42 7.18
C CYS A 36 8.34 2.79 8.23
N PRO A 37 7.95 2.99 9.51
CA PRO A 37 8.88 3.43 10.53
C PRO A 37 9.90 2.30 10.83
N PRO A 38 11.15 2.63 11.22
CA PRO A 38 12.15 1.62 11.52
C PRO A 38 11.67 0.64 12.59
N LYS A 39 11.90 -0.67 12.35
CA LYS A 39 11.54 -1.76 13.27
C LYS A 39 12.20 -1.62 14.64
N PHE A 40 13.42 -1.08 14.66
CA PHE A 40 14.25 -0.92 15.85
C PHE A 40 14.83 0.49 15.88
N TYR A 41 14.90 1.09 17.07
CA TYR A 41 15.62 2.35 17.25
C TYR A 41 17.14 2.09 17.08
N LEU A 42 17.79 2.73 16.10
CA LEU A 42 19.25 2.67 15.94
C LEU A 42 19.96 3.61 16.92
N HIS A 43 19.72 3.50 18.23
CA HIS A 43 20.35 4.42 19.19
C HIS A 43 21.77 4.01 19.63
N ARG A 44 22.30 2.83 19.27
CA ARG A 44 23.58 2.39 19.86
C ARG A 44 24.87 2.88 19.16
N LEU A 45 24.84 3.56 18.02
CA LEU A 45 26.10 3.95 17.34
C LEU A 45 26.68 5.32 17.74
N LEU A 46 26.12 6.01 18.73
CA LEU A 46 26.71 7.22 19.32
C LEU A 46 26.57 7.21 20.86
N GLU A 47 27.28 6.31 21.54
CA GLU A 47 27.60 6.53 22.95
C GLU A 47 28.87 7.41 23.04
N PRO A 48 28.80 8.66 23.55
CA PRO A 48 29.99 9.43 23.93
C PRO A 48 30.68 8.78 25.14
N PRO A 49 32.01 8.96 25.33
CA PRO A 49 32.79 8.13 26.24
C PRO A 49 32.40 8.36 27.70
N LEU A 50 32.17 7.23 28.39
CA LEU A 50 32.20 6.98 29.85
C LEU A 50 32.35 8.23 30.73
N LYS A 51 31.26 8.63 31.43
CA LYS A 51 31.40 9.48 32.61
C LYS A 51 32.09 8.68 33.73
N PRO A 52 33.06 9.26 34.48
CA PRO A 52 33.72 8.56 35.57
C PRO A 52 32.74 8.18 36.68
N ILE A 53 32.90 6.97 37.20
CA ILE A 53 32.14 6.40 38.29
C ILE A 53 32.57 7.11 39.59
N PRO A 54 31.68 7.76 40.36
CA PRO A 54 32.02 8.16 41.71
C PRO A 54 31.96 6.92 42.62
N SER A 55 33.14 6.42 42.96
CA SER A 55 33.35 5.50 44.07
C SER A 55 33.01 6.20 45.39
N ILE A 56 31.87 5.86 46.00
CA ILE A 56 31.74 5.92 47.47
C ILE A 56 31.24 4.56 47.97
N PHE A 57 32.20 3.86 48.54
CA PHE A 57 32.11 2.77 49.49
C PHE A 57 31.37 3.28 50.74
N ASN A 58 30.30 2.61 51.18
CA ASN A 58 29.93 2.57 52.59
C ASN A 58 29.17 1.27 52.89
N GLY A 59 29.72 0.51 53.83
CA GLY A 59 29.38 -0.88 54.11
C GLY A 59 27.92 -1.11 54.51
N SER A 60 27.27 -1.99 53.78
CA SER A 60 26.08 -2.73 54.21
C SER A 60 26.03 -4.06 53.44
N PRO A 61 25.55 -5.16 54.05
CA PRO A 61 25.71 -6.50 53.48
C PRO A 61 24.87 -6.65 52.20
N VAL A 62 25.61 -6.97 51.14
CA VAL A 62 25.22 -7.52 49.85
C VAL A 62 23.79 -8.11 49.82
N THR A 63 22.83 -7.33 49.33
CA THR A 63 21.72 -7.92 48.58
C THR A 63 22.22 -8.05 47.15
N ILE A 64 22.37 -9.29 46.68
CA ILE A 64 22.64 -9.61 45.28
C ILE A 64 21.49 -8.98 44.47
N LEU A 65 21.69 -7.77 43.96
CA LEU A 65 21.01 -7.33 42.76
C LEU A 65 21.60 -8.22 41.68
N SER A 66 20.83 -9.23 41.26
CA SER A 66 21.14 -10.05 40.11
C SER A 66 21.22 -9.15 38.88
N SER A 67 22.40 -8.56 38.67
CA SER A 67 22.91 -8.16 37.37
C SER A 67 23.07 -9.44 36.55
N SER A 68 21.99 -9.86 35.91
CA SER A 68 22.03 -10.83 34.83
C SER A 68 21.84 -10.10 33.51
N THR A 69 22.98 -9.77 32.93
CA THR A 69 23.18 -9.50 31.51
C THR A 69 22.79 -10.74 30.71
N ALA A 70 21.66 -10.72 29.99
CA ALA A 70 21.46 -11.47 28.75
C ALA A 70 20.07 -11.20 28.16
N GLY A 71 20.03 -10.46 27.04
CA GLY A 71 18.81 -10.24 26.27
C GLY A 71 18.76 -8.84 25.72
N THR A 72 19.58 -8.57 24.69
CA THR A 72 19.38 -7.41 23.82
C THR A 72 18.03 -7.58 23.13
N THR A 73 16.92 -7.23 23.79
CA THR A 73 15.66 -7.02 23.10
C THR A 73 15.80 -5.67 22.41
N PRO A 74 15.93 -5.66 21.07
CA PRO A 74 15.97 -4.39 20.36
C PRO A 74 14.63 -3.71 20.64
N GLU A 75 14.70 -2.51 21.22
CA GLU A 75 13.55 -1.71 21.61
C GLU A 75 12.67 -1.54 20.36
N THR A 76 11.63 -2.37 20.29
CA THR A 76 10.82 -2.55 19.08
C THR A 76 9.86 -1.39 19.01
N ASN A 77 9.91 -0.65 17.92
CA ASN A 77 9.12 0.56 17.78
C ASN A 77 7.61 0.22 17.77
N PRO A 78 6.81 0.64 18.77
CA PRO A 78 5.37 0.36 18.79
C PRO A 78 4.64 0.99 17.60
N LYS A 79 5.18 2.08 17.03
CA LYS A 79 4.65 2.71 15.80
C LYS A 79 4.81 1.81 14.58
N HIS A 80 5.83 0.95 14.53
CA HIS A 80 6.01 -0.02 13.44
C HIS A 80 4.95 -1.13 13.49
N LEU A 81 4.64 -1.63 14.68
CA LEU A 81 3.55 -2.60 14.85
C LEU A 81 2.20 -1.98 14.49
N GLN A 82 1.96 -0.73 14.89
CA GLN A 82 0.74 -0.01 14.54
C GLN A 82 0.63 0.25 13.03
N TRP A 83 1.74 0.63 12.37
CA TRP A 83 1.79 0.81 10.92
C TRP A 83 1.50 -0.51 10.20
N LEU A 84 2.11 -1.61 10.63
CA LEU A 84 1.88 -2.93 10.02
C LEU A 84 0.43 -3.39 10.20
N SER A 85 -0.16 -3.19 11.38
CA SER A 85 -1.57 -3.48 11.61
C SER A 85 -2.49 -2.69 10.68
N ARG A 86 -2.18 -1.41 10.44
CA ARG A 86 -2.93 -0.56 9.50
C ARG A 86 -2.73 -0.98 8.04
N ASP A 87 -1.51 -1.30 7.65
CA ASP A 87 -1.18 -1.79 6.30
C ASP A 87 -1.92 -3.11 6.00
N GLN A 88 -1.93 -4.05 6.94
CA GLN A 88 -2.67 -5.31 6.82
C GLN A 88 -4.19 -5.10 6.76
N ALA A 89 -4.75 -4.25 7.62
CA ALA A 89 -6.18 -3.92 7.57
C ALA A 89 -6.58 -3.33 6.21
N LEU A 90 -5.70 -2.52 5.61
CA LEU A 90 -5.93 -1.94 4.30
C LEU A 90 -5.86 -2.98 3.17
N ILE A 91 -4.90 -3.92 3.22
CA ILE A 91 -4.86 -5.06 2.30
C ILE A 91 -6.16 -5.87 2.40
N THR A 92 -6.61 -6.20 3.62
CA THR A 92 -7.87 -6.91 3.83
C THR A 92 -9.06 -6.14 3.27
N LEU A 93 -9.14 -4.84 3.54
CA LEU A 93 -10.21 -3.99 3.03
C LEU A 93 -10.22 -3.95 1.50
N ILE A 94 -9.07 -3.77 0.85
CA ILE A 94 -9.00 -3.79 -0.60
C ILE A 94 -9.44 -5.16 -1.12
N ASN A 95 -8.93 -6.25 -0.55
CA ASN A 95 -9.28 -7.62 -0.96
C ASN A 95 -10.79 -7.92 -0.85
N THR A 96 -11.51 -7.36 0.12
CA THR A 96 -12.99 -7.54 0.21
C THR A 96 -13.75 -6.77 -0.87
N THR A 97 -13.16 -5.71 -1.42
CA THR A 97 -13.71 -4.94 -2.55
C THR A 97 -13.31 -5.51 -3.92
N LEU A 98 -12.53 -6.59 -3.98
CA LEU A 98 -12.15 -7.22 -5.23
C LEU A 98 -13.12 -8.34 -5.60
N SER A 99 -13.37 -8.49 -6.90
CA SER A 99 -13.99 -9.72 -7.42
C SER A 99 -12.97 -10.88 -7.39
N PRO A 100 -13.42 -12.15 -7.43
CA PRO A 100 -12.50 -13.30 -7.49
C PRO A 100 -11.53 -13.27 -8.68
N SER A 101 -11.95 -12.74 -9.83
CA SER A 101 -11.10 -12.55 -11.01
C SER A 101 -10.03 -11.48 -10.78
N ALA A 102 -10.37 -10.39 -10.08
CA ALA A 102 -9.42 -9.37 -9.69
C ALA A 102 -8.42 -9.87 -8.63
N LEU A 103 -8.90 -10.65 -7.66
CA LEU A 103 -8.10 -11.24 -6.57
C LEU A 103 -6.92 -12.06 -7.09
N ALA A 104 -7.15 -12.88 -8.13
CA ALA A 104 -6.12 -13.74 -8.74
C ALA A 104 -4.88 -12.96 -9.21
N HIS A 105 -5.03 -11.69 -9.55
CA HIS A 105 -3.94 -10.85 -10.05
C HIS A 105 -3.10 -10.19 -8.97
N VAL A 106 -3.58 -10.18 -7.72
CA VAL A 106 -2.94 -9.46 -6.60
C VAL A 106 -2.44 -10.40 -5.50
N VAL A 107 -2.66 -11.72 -5.67
CA VAL A 107 -2.12 -12.77 -4.79
C VAL A 107 -0.60 -12.67 -4.75
N GLY A 108 -0.04 -12.49 -3.55
CA GLY A 108 1.40 -12.35 -3.32
C GLY A 108 1.89 -10.93 -3.01
N SER A 109 1.01 -9.93 -3.04
CA SER A 109 1.36 -8.58 -2.58
C SER A 109 1.54 -8.57 -1.05
N THR A 110 2.75 -8.23 -0.59
CA THR A 110 3.11 -8.19 0.84
C THR A 110 2.89 -6.83 1.51
N SER A 111 2.54 -5.81 0.73
CA SER A 111 2.26 -4.45 1.21
C SER A 111 1.06 -3.88 0.48
N SER A 112 0.30 -3.02 1.16
CA SER A 112 -0.80 -2.30 0.54
C SER A 112 -0.41 -1.52 -0.72
N LYS A 113 0.79 -0.95 -0.73
CA LYS A 113 1.27 -0.11 -1.83
C LYS A 113 1.50 -0.93 -3.12
N SER A 114 2.12 -2.10 -3.00
CA SER A 114 2.35 -2.98 -4.15
C SER A 114 1.03 -3.56 -4.67
N LEU A 115 0.09 -3.88 -3.76
CA LEU A 115 -1.26 -4.30 -4.09
C LEU A 115 -1.98 -3.21 -4.91
N TRP A 116 -1.99 -1.96 -4.40
CA TRP A 116 -2.63 -0.82 -5.06
C TRP A 116 -2.03 -0.51 -6.43
N PHE A 117 -0.70 -0.45 -6.51
CA PHE A 117 0.01 -0.17 -7.76
C PHE A 117 -0.21 -1.28 -8.82
N SER A 118 -0.25 -2.55 -8.40
CA SER A 118 -0.52 -3.67 -9.30
C SER A 118 -1.92 -3.59 -9.90
N LEU A 119 -2.92 -3.29 -9.07
CA LEU A 119 -4.30 -3.04 -9.53
C LEU A 119 -4.34 -1.85 -10.50
N GLU A 120 -3.68 -0.75 -10.14
CA GLU A 120 -3.65 0.45 -10.98
C GLU A 120 -3.02 0.18 -12.34
N LYS A 121 -1.85 -0.46 -12.39
CA LYS A 121 -1.17 -0.78 -13.64
C LYS A 121 -2.03 -1.66 -14.54
N ARG A 122 -2.64 -2.72 -13.99
CA ARG A 122 -3.40 -3.70 -14.78
C ARG A 122 -4.69 -3.09 -15.33
N TYR A 123 -5.48 -2.46 -14.49
CA TYR A 123 -6.79 -1.96 -14.90
C TYR A 123 -6.71 -0.62 -15.65
N SER A 124 -5.72 0.23 -15.37
CA SER A 124 -5.49 1.44 -16.19
C SER A 124 -5.13 1.06 -17.62
N SER A 125 -4.28 0.04 -17.82
CA SER A 125 -3.96 -0.45 -19.17
C SER A 125 -5.21 -0.94 -19.90
N ASN A 126 -6.06 -1.74 -19.25
CA ASN A 126 -7.27 -2.26 -19.87
C ASN A 126 -8.26 -1.14 -20.24
N THR A 127 -8.50 -0.18 -19.35
CA THR A 127 -9.39 0.95 -19.65
C THR A 127 -8.86 1.80 -20.80
N ILE A 128 -7.56 2.08 -20.83
CA ILE A 128 -6.94 2.87 -21.92
C ILE A 128 -7.02 2.12 -23.25
N SER A 129 -6.69 0.83 -23.29
CA SER A 129 -6.82 0.01 -24.49
C SER A 129 -8.26 -0.01 -25.01
N ASN A 130 -9.25 -0.22 -24.14
CA ASN A 130 -10.66 -0.20 -24.53
C ASN A 130 -11.08 1.15 -25.13
N ILE A 131 -10.62 2.26 -24.56
CA ILE A 131 -10.89 3.61 -25.09
C ILE A 131 -10.26 3.77 -26.48
N LEU A 132 -9.00 3.38 -26.66
CA LEU A 132 -8.31 3.48 -27.95
C LEU A 132 -8.96 2.61 -29.02
N ASP A 133 -9.39 1.40 -28.66
CA ASP A 133 -10.11 0.48 -29.56
C ASP A 133 -11.44 1.10 -30.01
N LEU A 134 -12.20 1.69 -29.09
CA LEU A 134 -13.45 2.40 -29.41
C LEU A 134 -13.20 3.58 -30.35
N ILE A 135 -12.15 4.37 -30.10
CA ILE A 135 -11.78 5.50 -30.96
C ILE A 135 -11.45 5.01 -32.37
N SER A 136 -10.65 3.95 -32.50
CA SER A 136 -10.29 3.34 -33.79
C SER A 136 -11.53 2.83 -34.55
N ALA A 137 -12.45 2.18 -33.85
CA ALA A 137 -13.71 1.72 -34.41
C ALA A 137 -14.58 2.88 -34.94
N LEU A 138 -14.70 3.98 -34.17
CA LEU A 138 -15.43 5.17 -34.59
C LEU A 138 -14.83 5.83 -35.85
N TYR A 139 -13.50 5.95 -35.91
CA TYR A 139 -12.84 6.47 -37.10
C TYR A 139 -13.06 5.58 -38.33
N THR A 140 -13.03 4.26 -38.14
CA THR A 140 -13.27 3.28 -39.20
C THR A 140 -14.70 3.37 -39.73
N ILE A 141 -15.70 3.49 -38.84
CA ILE A 141 -17.11 3.67 -39.21
C ILE A 141 -17.28 4.97 -40.02
N LYS A 142 -16.76 6.10 -39.52
CA LYS A 142 -16.81 7.39 -40.23
C LYS A 142 -16.24 7.30 -41.66
N LYS A 143 -15.14 6.57 -41.84
CA LYS A 143 -14.47 6.37 -43.13
C LYS A 143 -15.24 5.44 -44.08
N ASN A 144 -16.07 4.55 -43.56
CA ASN A 144 -16.89 3.65 -44.38
C ASN A 144 -18.21 4.33 -44.79
N THR A 145 -18.83 5.09 -43.90
CA THR A 145 -20.04 5.88 -44.21
C THR A 145 -19.81 6.88 -45.34
N SER A 146 -18.60 7.45 -45.47
CA SER A 146 -18.27 8.35 -46.57
C SER A 146 -18.17 7.66 -47.93
N LYS A 147 -17.90 6.35 -47.97
CA LYS A 147 -17.81 5.58 -49.23
C LYS A 147 -19.16 5.05 -49.72
N THR A 148 -20.15 4.97 -48.84
CA THR A 148 -21.45 4.39 -49.15
C THR A 148 -22.38 5.36 -49.86
N ILE A 149 -22.30 6.67 -49.61
CA ILE A 149 -23.26 7.61 -50.23
C ILE A 149 -23.00 7.74 -51.76
N GLU A 150 -21.73 7.68 -52.18
CA GLU A 150 -21.37 7.79 -53.61
C GLU A 150 -21.56 6.48 -54.39
N GLN A 151 -21.63 5.32 -53.72
CA GLN A 151 -21.87 4.03 -54.36
C GLN A 151 -23.36 3.70 -54.60
N TYR A 152 -24.29 4.49 -54.04
CA TYR A 152 -25.73 4.23 -54.14
C TYR A 152 -26.47 5.20 -55.08
N THR A 153 -25.78 6.14 -55.72
CA THR A 153 -26.40 7.10 -56.65
C THR A 153 -26.06 6.87 -58.13
N SER A 154 -25.83 5.61 -58.54
CA SER A 154 -25.63 5.26 -59.96
C SER A 154 -26.73 4.36 -60.51
#